data_AF-A0A428PA25-F1
#
_entry.id   AF-A0A428PA25-F1
#
_cell.length_a   1.000
_cell.length_b   1.000
_cell.length_c   1.000
_cell.angle_alpha   90.00
_cell.angle_beta   90.00
_cell.angle_gamma   90.00
#
_symmetry.space_group_name_H-M   'P 1'
#
loop_
_entity.id
_entity.type
_entity.pdbx_description
1 polymer ?
#
loop_
_entity_poly.entity_id
_entity_poly.type
_entity_poly.pdbx_seq_one_letter_code
_entity_poly.pdbx_strand_id
1 'polypeptide(L)'
;MKNVHLLKLDLDSLACVRAFVKEFLSKSEKLNILINNACVMATPDGQSEDGFETQFAANHLAPFLLFQLLKPALLRASGPNLASRVVMVSSSAHRFSEVEFDNINLEGIYDPWKAYAQSKTATI
;
A
#
# COMPACT_ATOMS: atom_id res chain seq x y z
N MET A 1 2.46 23.99 -18.51
CA MET A 1 1.83 23.65 -17.21
C MET A 1 2.66 22.56 -16.56
N LYS A 2 2.80 22.57 -15.22
CA LYS A 2 3.44 21.45 -14.51
C LYS A 2 2.40 20.34 -14.35
N ASN A 3 2.66 19.16 -14.88
CA ASN A 3 1.76 18.01 -14.82
C ASN A 3 2.05 17.12 -13.60
N VAL A 4 2.61 17.71 -12.54
CA VAL A 4 3.04 17.01 -11.32
C VAL A 4 2.52 17.79 -10.13
N HIS A 5 1.78 17.09 -9.27
CA HIS A 5 1.22 17.61 -8.03
C HIS A 5 1.73 16.75 -6.87
N LEU A 6 2.10 17.39 -5.77
CA LEU A 6 2.57 16.72 -4.57
C LEU A 6 1.46 16.74 -3.52
N LEU A 7 1.20 15.58 -2.91
CA LEU A 7 0.28 15.39 -1.81
C LEU A 7 1.00 14.56 -0.75
N LYS A 8 0.80 14.88 0.53
CA LYS A 8 1.45 14.15 1.63
C LYS A 8 0.80 12.77 1.79
N LEU A 9 1.62 11.73 1.78
CA LEU A 9 1.21 10.36 2.08
C LEU A 9 2.33 9.69 2.86
N ASP A 10 2.04 9.34 4.11
CA ASP A 10 2.85 8.46 4.93
C ASP A 10 2.15 7.09 5.02
N LEU A 11 2.85 6.03 4.67
CA LEU A 11 2.30 4.67 4.66
C LEU A 11 2.41 3.98 6.01
N ASP A 12 3.10 4.60 6.98
CA ASP A 12 3.15 4.13 8.37
C ASP A 12 1.87 4.44 9.16
N SER A 13 0.99 5.27 8.59
CA SER A 13 -0.20 5.81 9.26
C SER A 13 -1.46 5.67 8.40
N LEU A 14 -2.39 4.81 8.80
CA LEU A 14 -3.69 4.65 8.13
C LEU A 14 -4.52 5.94 8.24
N ALA A 15 -4.31 6.76 9.28
CA ALA A 15 -4.88 8.09 9.38
C ALA A 15 -4.35 9.02 8.27
N CYS A 16 -3.04 8.98 7.99
CA CYS A 16 -2.44 9.74 6.89
C CYS A 16 -2.98 9.28 5.53
N VAL A 17 -3.15 7.98 5.31
CA VAL A 17 -3.77 7.44 4.09
C VAL A 17 -5.17 8.03 3.86
N ARG A 18 -6.01 8.08 4.90
CA ARG A 18 -7.37 8.67 4.80
C ARG A 18 -7.32 10.16 4.51
N ALA A 19 -6.39 10.90 5.13
CA ALA A 19 -6.19 12.32 4.89
C ALA A 19 -5.74 12.59 3.44
N PHE A 20 -4.79 11.81 2.93
CA PHE A 20 -4.34 11.86 1.54
C PHE A 20 -5.50 11.65 0.56
N VAL A 21 -6.31 10.61 0.76
CA VAL A 21 -7.45 10.33 -0.13
C VAL A 21 -8.44 11.50 -0.13
N LYS A 22 -8.76 12.04 1.05
CA LYS A 22 -9.65 13.20 1.17
C LYS A 22 -9.09 14.39 0.39
N GLU A 23 -7.80 14.66 0.52
CA GLU A 23 -7.15 15.75 -0.22
C GLU A 23 -7.14 15.48 -1.73
N PHE A 24 -6.78 14.28 -2.18
CA PHE A 24 -6.80 13.90 -3.58
C PHE A 24 -8.19 14.07 -4.19
N LEU A 25 -9.23 13.55 -3.54
CA LEU A 25 -10.61 13.62 -4.04
C LEU A 25 -11.18 15.04 -4.05
N SER A 26 -10.64 15.96 -3.23
CA SER A 26 -10.98 17.39 -3.32
C SER A 26 -10.45 18.07 -4.59
N LYS A 27 -9.45 17.45 -5.25
CA LYS A 27 -8.79 17.97 -6.46
C LYS A 27 -9.21 17.21 -7.72
N SER A 28 -9.53 15.91 -7.62
CA SER A 28 -10.00 15.09 -8.73
C SER A 28 -10.95 13.98 -8.27
N GLU A 29 -12.11 13.89 -8.92
CA GLU A 29 -13.07 12.82 -8.66
C GLU A 29 -12.78 11.52 -9.44
N LYS A 30 -11.79 11.57 -10.37
CA LYS A 30 -11.40 10.48 -11.26
C LYS A 30 -9.92 10.13 -11.07
N LEU A 31 -9.61 8.84 -11.13
CA LEU A 31 -8.24 8.32 -11.11
C LEU A 31 -8.11 7.24 -12.19
N ASN A 32 -7.29 7.45 -13.21
CA ASN A 32 -7.13 6.44 -14.27
C ASN A 32 -6.18 5.30 -13.86
N ILE A 33 -5.11 5.62 -13.14
CA ILE A 33 -4.07 4.64 -12.79
C ILE A 33 -3.65 4.88 -11.34
N LEU A 34 -3.69 3.83 -10.53
CA LEU A 34 -3.06 3.78 -9.21
C LEU A 34 -1.84 2.86 -9.29
N ILE A 35 -0.66 3.35 -8.91
CA ILE A 35 0.56 2.55 -8.81
C ILE A 35 1.00 2.52 -7.35
N ASN A 36 0.76 1.39 -6.69
CA ASN A 36 1.23 1.14 -5.33
C ASN A 36 2.68 0.63 -5.39
N ASN A 37 3.62 1.58 -5.49
CA ASN A 37 5.05 1.32 -5.65
C ASN A 37 5.87 1.47 -4.36
N ALA A 38 5.50 2.42 -3.51
CA ALA A 38 6.28 2.72 -2.30
C ALA A 38 6.29 1.51 -1.34
N CYS A 39 7.47 1.21 -0.80
CA CYS A 39 7.66 0.16 0.19
C CYS A 39 8.96 0.40 0.99
N VAL A 40 9.05 -0.25 2.14
CA VAL A 40 10.30 -0.45 2.90
C VAL A 40 10.75 -1.91 2.77
N MET A 41 12.03 -2.18 3.03
CA MET A 41 12.62 -3.49 2.79
C MET A 41 13.67 -3.82 3.84
N ALA A 42 13.55 -5.01 4.44
CA ALA A 42 14.51 -5.58 5.40
C ALA A 42 14.87 -4.62 6.53
N THR A 43 13.86 -3.96 7.11
CA THR A 43 14.03 -3.02 8.23
C THR A 43 14.31 -3.77 9.54
N PRO A 44 14.86 -3.12 10.57
CA PRO A 44 14.79 -3.64 11.94
C PRO A 44 13.34 -3.91 12.37
N ASP A 45 13.18 -4.73 13.42
CA ASP A 45 11.88 -4.96 14.07
C ASP A 45 11.30 -3.62 14.56
N GLY A 46 10.01 -3.42 14.30
CA GLY A 46 9.33 -2.16 14.56
C GLY A 46 7.86 -2.24 14.20
N GLN A 47 7.10 -1.28 14.74
CA GLN A 47 5.67 -1.17 14.53
C GLN A 47 5.31 0.19 13.94
N SER A 48 4.30 0.18 13.08
CA SER A 48 3.70 1.38 12.53
C SER A 48 2.89 2.14 13.58
N GLU A 49 2.45 3.37 13.28
CA GLU A 49 1.57 4.15 14.17
C GLU A 49 0.30 3.39 14.59
N ASP A 50 -0.18 2.46 13.76
CA ASP A 50 -1.37 1.64 13.98
C ASP A 50 -1.08 0.29 14.66
N GLY A 51 0.16 0.00 15.05
CA GLY A 51 0.55 -1.20 15.80
C GLY A 51 0.79 -2.46 14.97
N PHE A 52 1.00 -2.32 13.66
CA PHE A 52 1.34 -3.44 12.76
C PHE A 52 2.85 -3.48 12.50
N GLU A 53 3.41 -4.66 12.20
CA GLU A 53 4.79 -4.77 11.75
C GLU A 53 5.07 -3.82 10.56
N THR A 54 6.16 -3.06 10.66
CA THR A 54 6.51 -1.94 9.76
C THR A 54 6.37 -2.26 8.27
N GLN A 55 6.95 -3.37 7.83
CA GLN A 55 6.96 -3.75 6.42
C GLN A 55 5.58 -4.21 5.96
N PHE A 56 4.84 -4.96 6.79
CA PHE A 56 3.47 -5.36 6.49
C PHE A 56 2.52 -4.16 6.42
N ALA A 57 2.67 -3.22 7.35
CA ALA A 57 1.91 -1.98 7.40
C ALA A 57 2.09 -1.14 6.13
N ALA A 58 3.35 -0.79 5.84
CA ALA A 58 3.66 0.12 4.74
C ALA A 58 3.51 -0.54 3.36
N ASN A 59 3.85 -1.82 3.22
CA ASN A 59 3.90 -2.47 1.91
C ASN A 59 2.56 -3.11 1.51
N HIS A 60 1.68 -3.42 2.46
CA HIS A 60 0.41 -4.09 2.20
C HIS A 60 -0.82 -3.36 2.77
N LEU A 61 -0.88 -3.13 4.08
CA LEU A 61 -2.11 -2.60 4.71
C LEU A 61 -2.45 -1.19 4.24
N ALA A 62 -1.47 -0.28 4.21
CA ALA A 62 -1.68 1.09 3.75
C ALA A 62 -2.04 1.13 2.23
N PRO A 63 -1.31 0.44 1.32
CA PRO A 63 -1.72 0.31 -0.09
C PRO A 63 -3.09 -0.34 -0.31
N PHE A 64 -3.46 -1.33 0.51
CA PHE A 64 -4.79 -1.94 0.47
C PHE A 64 -5.87 -0.92 0.83
N LEU A 65 -5.71 -0.20 1.96
CA LEU A 65 -6.65 0.85 2.36
C LEU A 65 -6.75 1.96 1.30
N LEU A 66 -5.61 2.39 0.77
CA LEU A 66 -5.52 3.40 -0.28
C LEU A 66 -6.33 2.99 -1.52
N PHE A 67 -6.15 1.74 -1.99
CA PHE A 67 -6.94 1.20 -3.09
C PHE A 67 -8.44 1.18 -2.77
N GLN A 68 -8.85 0.65 -1.61
CA GLN A 68 -10.27 0.57 -1.26
C GLN A 68 -10.95 1.94 -1.26
N LEU A 69 -10.26 2.96 -0.74
CA LEU A 69 -10.78 4.31 -0.67
C LEU A 69 -10.79 5.04 -2.03
N LEU A 70 -9.85 4.73 -2.93
CA LEU A 70 -9.79 5.32 -4.28
C LEU A 70 -10.56 4.51 -5.34
N LYS A 71 -11.01 3.30 -5.02
CA LYS A 71 -11.77 2.42 -5.93
C LYS A 71 -12.95 3.13 -6.61
N PRO A 72 -13.77 3.96 -5.93
CA PRO A 72 -14.84 4.69 -6.62
C PRO A 72 -14.34 5.66 -7.70
N ALA A 73 -13.20 6.34 -7.47
CA ALA A 73 -12.61 7.24 -8.45
C ALA A 73 -12.00 6.49 -9.65
N LEU A 74 -11.44 5.30 -9.40
CA LEU A 74 -10.99 4.39 -10.45
C LEU A 74 -12.15 3.93 -11.33
N LEU A 75 -13.25 3.48 -10.72
CA LEU A 75 -14.45 3.04 -11.45
C LEU A 75 -15.07 4.18 -12.28
N ARG A 76 -15.15 5.40 -11.73
CA ARG A 76 -15.64 6.59 -12.45
C ARG A 76 -14.77 7.00 -13.64
N ALA A 77 -13.48 6.70 -13.58
CA ALA A 77 -12.54 7.02 -14.64
C ALA A 77 -12.51 5.97 -15.76
N SER A 78 -13.01 4.75 -15.47
CA SER A 78 -13.05 3.66 -16.43
C SER A 78 -14.23 3.83 -17.40
N GLY A 79 -13.99 3.56 -18.68
CA GLY A 79 -15.01 3.64 -19.73
C GLY A 79 -14.67 2.78 -20.95
N PRO A 80 -15.51 2.78 -22.00
CA PRO A 80 -15.39 1.87 -23.14
C PRO A 80 -14.02 1.92 -23.84
N ASN A 81 -13.38 3.09 -23.85
CA ASN A 81 -12.10 3.32 -24.55
C ASN A 81 -10.88 3.34 -23.62
N LEU A 82 -11.09 3.27 -22.30
CA LEU A 82 -10.01 3.34 -21.31
C LEU A 82 -10.42 2.62 -20.02
N ALA A 83 -9.81 1.47 -19.78
CA ALA A 83 -9.93 0.78 -18.50
C ALA A 83 -8.97 1.40 -17.47
N SER A 84 -9.50 1.80 -16.32
CA SER A 84 -8.66 2.17 -15.17
C SER A 84 -7.83 0.97 -14.71
N ARG A 85 -6.65 1.22 -14.15
CA ARG A 85 -5.72 0.17 -13.71
C ARG A 85 -5.21 0.41 -12.30
N VAL A 86 -5.04 -0.68 -11.58
CA VAL A 86 -4.31 -0.71 -10.31
C VAL A 86 -3.11 -1.61 -10.50
N VAL A 87 -1.94 -1.10 -10.19
CA VAL A 87 -0.66 -1.83 -10.28
C VAL A 87 -0.10 -1.96 -8.88
N MET A 88 0.01 -3.19 -8.42
CA MET A 88 0.63 -3.54 -7.15
C MET A 88 2.06 -3.99 -7.41
N VAL A 89 3.06 -3.24 -6.91
CA VAL A 89 4.47 -3.60 -7.11
C VAL A 89 4.93 -4.57 -6.02
N SER A 90 4.94 -5.85 -6.36
CA SER A 90 5.50 -6.91 -5.51
C SER A 90 7.02 -7.07 -5.73
N SER A 91 7.59 -8.20 -5.33
CA SER A 91 9.00 -8.58 -5.48
C SER A 91 9.10 -10.09 -5.67
N SER A 92 10.18 -10.60 -6.28
CA SER A 92 10.49 -12.04 -6.25
C SER A 92 10.62 -12.60 -4.83
N ALA A 93 10.79 -11.72 -3.84
CA ALA A 93 10.83 -12.06 -2.43
C ALA A 93 9.56 -12.76 -1.91
N HIS A 94 8.40 -12.59 -2.56
CA HIS A 94 7.16 -13.31 -2.19
C HIS A 94 7.34 -14.84 -2.18
N ARG A 95 8.38 -15.37 -2.83
CA ARG A 95 8.69 -16.80 -2.87
C ARG A 95 9.36 -17.33 -1.60
N PHE A 96 9.76 -16.45 -0.67
CA PHE A 96 10.53 -16.82 0.52
C PHE A 96 9.73 -16.87 1.82
N SER A 97 8.47 -16.42 1.83
CA SER A 97 7.58 -16.52 2.99
C SER A 97 6.12 -16.50 2.57
N GLU A 98 5.29 -17.28 3.26
CA GLU A 98 3.84 -17.09 3.24
C GLU A 98 3.43 -15.94 4.17
N VAL A 99 2.12 -15.70 4.27
CA VAL A 99 1.55 -14.76 5.25
C VAL A 99 1.22 -15.53 6.52
N GLU A 100 1.83 -15.12 7.63
CA GLU A 100 1.59 -15.66 8.97
C GLU A 100 0.33 -15.03 9.57
N PHE A 101 -0.85 -15.47 9.12
CA PHE A 101 -2.12 -14.84 9.50
C PHE A 101 -2.40 -14.83 11.01
N ASP A 102 -1.94 -15.86 11.74
CA ASP A 102 -2.11 -15.97 13.19
C ASP A 102 -1.11 -15.10 13.98
N ASN A 103 -0.06 -14.60 13.33
CA ASN A 103 0.95 -13.72 13.92
C ASN A 103 1.50 -12.75 12.86
N ILE A 104 0.63 -11.86 12.39
CA ILE A 104 0.96 -10.96 11.28
C ILE A 104 2.13 -10.02 11.61
N ASN A 105 2.32 -9.77 12.90
CA ASN A 105 3.38 -8.94 13.44
C ASN A 105 4.72 -9.67 13.63
N LEU A 106 4.76 -10.98 13.39
CA LEU A 106 5.94 -11.83 13.58
C LEU A 106 6.55 -11.73 15.00
N GLU A 107 5.70 -11.53 16.01
CA GLU A 107 6.13 -11.36 17.40
C GLU A 107 6.95 -12.57 17.85
N GLY A 108 8.15 -12.32 18.39
CA GLY A 108 9.07 -13.36 18.88
C GLY A 108 9.78 -14.18 17.79
N ILE A 109 9.46 -13.97 16.51
CA ILE A 109 10.02 -14.71 15.37
C ILE A 109 10.45 -13.78 14.22
N TYR A 110 10.64 -12.49 14.50
CA TYR A 110 10.97 -11.50 13.49
C TYR A 110 12.28 -11.82 12.78
N ASP A 111 12.20 -11.88 11.46
CA ASP A 111 13.34 -11.86 10.55
C ASP A 111 13.09 -10.80 9.48
N PRO A 112 14.01 -9.85 9.24
CA PRO A 112 13.79 -8.74 8.30
C PRO A 112 13.39 -9.18 6.88
N TRP A 113 13.96 -10.28 6.39
CA TRP A 113 13.67 -10.79 5.05
C TRP A 113 12.38 -11.58 5.00
N LYS A 114 12.05 -12.32 6.07
CA LYS A 114 10.74 -12.98 6.24
C LYS A 114 9.61 -11.94 6.26
N ALA A 115 9.76 -10.88 7.06
CA ALA A 115 8.79 -9.78 7.13
C ALA A 115 8.57 -9.11 5.76
N TYR A 116 9.68 -8.81 5.05
CA TYR A 116 9.61 -8.29 3.70
C TYR A 116 8.88 -9.25 2.75
N ALA A 117 9.28 -10.53 2.75
CA ALA A 117 8.71 -11.57 1.89
C ALA A 117 7.20 -11.73 2.14
N GLN A 118 6.78 -11.85 3.40
CA GLN A 118 5.37 -11.89 3.80
C GLN A 118 4.59 -10.70 3.23
N SER A 119 5.12 -9.48 3.38
CA SER A 119 4.47 -8.27 2.87
C SER A 119 4.29 -8.28 1.34
N LYS A 120 5.24 -8.89 0.62
CA LYS A 120 5.22 -9.03 -0.85
C LYS A 120 4.34 -10.20 -1.30
N THR A 121 4.21 -11.24 -0.49
CA THR A 121 3.23 -12.32 -0.68
C THR A 121 1.81 -11.81 -0.52
N ALA A 122 1.53 -11.00 0.50
CA ALA A 122 0.22 -10.38 0.67
C ALA A 122 -0.18 -9.44 -0.48
N THR A 123 0.78 -9.00 -1.29
CA THR A 123 0.55 -8.13 -2.45
C THR A 123 0.13 -8.89 -3.72
N ILE A 124 0.39 -10.21 -3.80
CA ILE A 124 0.04 -11.09 -4.93
C ILE A 124 -1.43 -11.51 -4.84
#